data_AF-A0A8J7A1H5-F1
#
_entry.id   AF-A0A8J7A1H5-F1
#
_cell.length_a   1.000
_cell.length_b   1.000
_cell.length_c   1.000
_cell.angle_alpha   90.00
_cell.angle_beta   90.00
_cell.angle_gamma   90.00
#
_symmetry.space_group_name_H-M   'P 1'
#
loop_
_entity.id
_entity.type
_entity.pdbx_description
1 polymer ?
#
loop_
_entity_poly.entity_id
_entity_poly.type
_entity_poly.pdbx_seq_one_letter_code
_entity_poly.pdbx_strand_id
1 'polypeptide(L)'
;MRRLLVSFTCGLLIVLPLSSAASPQPSHICQSNQSAPNFLVVGGGGAPSFNEIALEKNVLFFQRTLQFMGYDSKQVASIFFANGNDGQASIRYINEQGRQQFKRSNIPHLKGATTFSNLERYFQQLAQQKNPKTSFLYFTGHGGLNEQDLDNNSFYLWNKQQLSVKQFSQMLDKISPKTPIVAMMAQCFSGSFANFIYEGGDPKRPVALQTRCGFFATIKSLPSVGCTPEVNEADYRDYSSSFFAGLSGRDRTGKAVSSADYNKDGRVAYAEAHAFAKVDEKSIDLPISTSEAWLQNKFSSTQQKIILSQPISQILQTARPEQSYVVNSLVNRFELDKQKPVLQSLNSINSQKIQTDEQQADLKRLEMELINIAVEKQIRTSRNQKDINTLERLVKCESGSWKK
;
A
#
# COMPACT_ATOMS: atom_id res chain seq x y z
N MET A 1 79.38 -25.04 -50.49
CA MET A 1 79.92 -26.38 -50.20
C MET A 1 78.75 -27.34 -49.97
N ARG A 2 78.74 -28.45 -50.71
CA ARG A 2 78.17 -29.80 -50.47
C ARG A 2 77.15 -29.95 -49.31
N ARG A 3 75.88 -30.28 -49.60
CA ARG A 3 75.24 -31.62 -49.78
C ARG A 3 75.04 -32.42 -48.48
N LEU A 4 73.77 -32.77 -48.18
CA LEU A 4 73.18 -34.09 -47.82
C LEU A 4 71.87 -33.86 -47.04
N LEU A 5 70.66 -33.99 -47.59
CA LEU A 5 69.87 -35.19 -47.95
C LEU A 5 69.85 -36.29 -46.86
N VAL A 6 68.74 -36.40 -46.12
CA VAL A 6 68.02 -37.67 -45.84
C VAL A 6 66.53 -37.37 -45.70
N SER A 7 65.73 -38.15 -46.43
CA SER A 7 64.27 -38.22 -46.44
C SER A 7 63.76 -39.14 -45.33
N PHE A 8 62.65 -38.80 -44.67
CA PHE A 8 61.66 -39.79 -44.21
C PHE A 8 60.26 -39.17 -44.22
N THR A 9 59.35 -39.87 -44.91
CA THR A 9 57.92 -39.61 -45.06
C THR A 9 57.16 -39.74 -43.73
N CYS A 10 56.24 -38.83 -43.43
CA CYS A 10 55.15 -39.09 -42.49
C CYS A 10 53.90 -38.26 -42.84
N GLY A 11 52.74 -38.86 -42.61
CA GLY A 11 51.45 -38.55 -43.22
C GLY A 11 50.87 -37.15 -42.97
N LEU A 12 50.07 -36.74 -43.93
CA LEU A 12 49.30 -35.50 -43.97
C LEU A 12 48.13 -35.58 -42.98
N LEU A 13 48.28 -34.99 -41.80
CA LEU A 13 47.18 -34.71 -40.86
C LEU A 13 46.70 -33.29 -41.13
N ILE A 14 45.56 -33.17 -41.81
CA ILE A 14 44.86 -31.91 -42.04
C ILE A 14 44.25 -31.46 -40.71
N VAL A 15 44.87 -30.47 -40.06
CA VAL A 15 44.30 -29.79 -38.90
C VAL A 15 43.52 -28.57 -39.41
N LEU A 16 42.20 -28.62 -39.28
CA LEU A 16 41.29 -27.50 -39.51
C LEU A 16 41.54 -26.38 -38.47
N PRO A 17 41.47 -25.10 -38.86
CA PRO A 17 41.60 -24.00 -37.91
C PRO A 17 40.32 -23.89 -37.06
N LEU A 18 40.51 -23.87 -35.73
CA LEU A 18 39.47 -23.60 -34.74
C LEU A 18 38.90 -22.20 -34.95
N SER A 19 37.59 -22.14 -35.19
CA SER A 19 36.80 -20.92 -35.21
C SER A 19 36.96 -20.13 -33.92
N SER A 20 37.38 -18.88 -34.04
CA SER A 20 37.40 -17.89 -32.96
C SER A 20 35.98 -17.65 -32.44
N ALA A 21 35.68 -18.14 -31.24
CA ALA A 21 34.46 -17.81 -30.51
C ALA A 21 34.47 -16.32 -30.16
N ALA A 22 33.54 -15.57 -30.75
CA ALA A 22 33.29 -14.19 -30.41
C ALA A 22 32.85 -14.10 -28.94
N SER A 23 33.62 -13.37 -28.13
CA SER A 23 33.27 -13.08 -26.74
C SER A 23 31.98 -12.24 -26.71
N PRO A 24 30.97 -12.62 -25.90
CA PRO A 24 29.77 -11.80 -25.76
C PRO A 24 30.14 -10.50 -25.04
N GLN A 25 29.94 -9.37 -25.72
CA GLN A 25 30.01 -8.06 -25.07
C GLN A 25 28.94 -7.98 -23.98
N PRO A 26 29.27 -7.43 -22.80
CA PRO A 26 28.26 -7.18 -21.79
C PRO A 26 27.29 -6.14 -22.34
N SER A 27 26.05 -6.56 -22.57
CA SER A 27 24.94 -5.63 -22.78
C SER A 27 24.83 -4.78 -21.52
N HIS A 28 25.27 -3.52 -21.62
CA HIS A 28 24.92 -2.51 -20.64
C HIS A 28 23.40 -2.32 -20.71
N ILE A 29 22.67 -3.14 -19.95
CA ILE A 29 21.31 -2.83 -19.54
C ILE A 29 21.43 -1.49 -18.84
N CYS A 30 20.94 -0.43 -19.47
CA CYS A 30 20.72 0.86 -18.85
C CYS A 30 19.78 0.66 -17.66
N GLN A 31 20.34 0.29 -16.51
CA GLN A 31 19.67 0.29 -15.23
C GLN A 31 19.31 1.74 -14.95
N SER A 32 18.08 2.15 -15.28
CA SER A 32 17.58 3.47 -14.90
C SER A 32 17.61 3.54 -13.38
N ASN A 33 18.62 4.16 -12.77
CA ASN A 33 18.69 4.38 -11.32
C ASN A 33 17.50 5.24 -10.90
N GLN A 34 16.36 4.58 -10.66
CA GLN A 34 15.20 5.22 -10.09
C GLN A 34 15.60 5.61 -8.67
N SER A 35 15.75 6.90 -8.46
CA SER A 35 16.13 7.43 -7.15
C SER A 35 15.08 7.04 -6.13
N ALA A 36 15.52 6.61 -4.94
CA ALA A 36 14.64 6.26 -3.83
C ALA A 36 13.51 7.30 -3.62
N PRO A 37 12.28 6.86 -3.31
CA PRO A 37 11.20 7.78 -2.97
C PRO A 37 11.59 8.66 -1.77
N ASN A 38 10.99 9.84 -1.69
CA ASN A 38 10.94 10.58 -0.43
C ASN A 38 9.87 9.94 0.46
N PHE A 39 10.17 9.72 1.75
CA PHE A 39 9.20 9.19 2.69
C PHE A 39 8.73 10.27 3.65
N LEU A 40 7.41 10.47 3.76
CA LEU A 40 6.80 11.25 4.82
C LEU A 40 6.10 10.29 5.77
N VAL A 41 6.44 10.35 7.06
CA VAL A 41 5.73 9.61 8.11
C VAL A 41 5.06 10.61 9.02
N VAL A 42 3.74 10.48 9.17
CA VAL A 42 2.93 11.30 10.06
C VAL A 42 2.28 10.37 11.07
N GLY A 43 2.75 10.42 12.31
CA GLY A 43 2.37 9.48 13.35
C GLY A 43 1.85 10.12 14.63
N GLY A 44 1.19 9.30 15.44
CA GLY A 44 0.86 9.61 16.83
C GLY A 44 -0.52 10.21 17.04
N GLY A 45 -0.85 10.39 18.31
CA GLY A 45 -2.12 10.94 18.77
C GLY A 45 -2.18 12.46 18.77
N GLY A 46 -3.38 13.01 19.00
CA GLY A 46 -3.58 14.46 19.10
C GLY A 46 -3.38 15.05 20.50
N ALA A 47 -3.33 14.21 21.54
CA ALA A 47 -3.03 14.57 22.92
C ALA A 47 -2.51 13.32 23.66
N PRO A 48 -1.89 13.45 24.85
CA PRO A 48 -1.41 12.28 25.59
C PRO A 48 -2.49 11.22 25.82
N SER A 49 -3.73 11.62 26.11
CA SER A 49 -4.84 10.70 26.39
C SER A 49 -5.24 9.78 25.23
N PHE A 50 -4.81 10.07 24.01
CA PHE A 50 -5.03 9.22 22.83
C PHE A 50 -3.80 9.20 21.92
N ASN A 51 -2.60 9.14 22.53
CA ASN A 51 -1.33 8.92 21.84
C ASN A 51 -0.75 7.58 22.26
N GLU A 52 -1.37 6.51 21.81
CA GLU A 52 -1.09 5.12 22.18
C GLU A 52 0.31 4.65 21.76
N ILE A 53 0.90 3.77 22.56
CA ILE A 53 2.18 3.12 22.24
C ILE A 53 2.15 2.35 20.93
N ALA A 54 1.01 1.77 20.53
CA ALA A 54 0.87 1.11 19.22
C ALA A 54 1.28 2.04 18.05
N LEU A 55 0.93 3.32 18.11
CA LEU A 55 1.28 4.31 17.08
C LEU A 55 2.80 4.52 17.00
N GLU A 56 3.49 4.53 18.14
CA GLU A 56 4.95 4.58 18.19
C GLU A 56 5.55 3.31 17.57
N LYS A 57 5.02 2.14 17.93
CA LYS A 57 5.49 0.86 17.41
C LYS A 57 5.29 0.73 15.91
N ASN A 58 4.23 1.32 15.38
CA ASN A 58 3.95 1.38 13.94
C ASN A 58 5.03 2.17 13.19
N VAL A 59 5.45 3.33 13.72
CA VAL A 59 6.55 4.11 13.14
C VAL A 59 7.87 3.37 13.23
N LEU A 60 8.17 2.74 14.37
CA LEU A 60 9.38 1.93 14.55
C LEU A 60 9.40 0.72 13.61
N PHE A 61 8.28 0.04 13.41
CA PHE A 61 8.18 -1.05 12.44
C PHE A 61 8.43 -0.54 11.02
N PHE A 62 7.83 0.59 10.63
CA PHE A 62 8.09 1.19 9.33
C PHE A 62 9.58 1.52 9.11
N GLN A 63 10.28 2.03 10.12
CA GLN A 63 11.73 2.26 10.03
C GLN A 63 12.51 0.95 9.81
N ARG A 64 12.12 -0.15 10.47
CA ARG A 64 12.70 -1.48 10.22
C ARG A 64 12.37 -1.98 8.81
N THR A 65 11.16 -1.77 8.33
CA THR A 65 10.74 -2.09 6.95
C THR A 65 11.62 -1.38 5.94
N LEU A 66 11.89 -0.09 6.12
CA LEU A 66 12.83 0.66 5.28
C LEU A 66 14.23 0.04 5.30
N GLN A 67 14.75 -0.34 6.47
CA GLN A 67 16.05 -1.00 6.61
C GLN A 67 16.10 -2.36 5.90
N PHE A 68 15.08 -3.22 6.07
CA PHE A 68 14.96 -4.49 5.35
C PHE A 68 14.91 -4.29 3.82
N MET A 69 14.39 -3.14 3.41
CA MET A 69 14.30 -2.76 2.01
C MET A 69 15.56 -2.07 1.48
N GLY A 70 16.61 -1.93 2.30
CA GLY A 70 17.90 -1.36 1.90
C GLY A 70 17.96 0.17 1.99
N TYR A 71 17.03 0.81 2.69
CA TYR A 71 17.01 2.26 2.89
C TYR A 71 17.47 2.64 4.30
N ASP A 72 18.23 3.73 4.38
CA ASP A 72 18.49 4.42 5.64
C ASP A 72 17.38 5.44 5.91
N SER A 73 16.51 5.12 6.87
CA SER A 73 15.37 5.98 7.26
C SER A 73 15.80 7.40 7.66
N LYS A 74 17.02 7.60 8.20
CA LYS A 74 17.55 8.93 8.55
C LYS A 74 17.74 9.81 7.32
N GLN A 75 18.05 9.21 6.17
CA GLN A 75 18.36 9.92 4.93
C GLN A 75 17.12 10.14 4.07
N VAL A 76 16.22 9.17 4.03
CA VAL A 76 15.09 9.18 3.07
C VAL A 76 13.75 9.56 3.69
N ALA A 77 13.61 9.52 5.03
CA ALA A 77 12.35 9.77 5.71
C ALA A 77 12.32 11.08 6.51
N SER A 78 11.23 11.83 6.36
CA SER A 78 10.82 12.91 7.25
C SER A 78 9.73 12.38 8.18
N ILE A 79 10.07 12.22 9.46
CA ILE A 79 9.17 11.60 10.45
C ILE A 79 8.67 12.67 11.42
N PHE A 80 7.37 12.88 11.46
CA PHE A 80 6.67 13.70 12.45
C PHE A 80 5.85 12.80 13.34
N PHE A 81 5.93 12.99 14.66
CA PHE A 81 5.22 12.15 15.62
C PHE A 81 4.71 12.97 16.80
N ALA A 82 3.40 12.93 17.07
CA ALA A 82 2.76 13.54 18.25
C ALA A 82 3.37 14.91 18.64
N ASN A 83 3.90 15.05 19.85
CA ASN A 83 4.57 16.23 20.40
C ASN A 83 6.00 16.47 19.90
N GLY A 84 6.55 15.59 19.07
CA GLY A 84 7.86 15.74 18.47
C GLY A 84 9.00 15.61 19.48
N ASN A 85 9.91 16.58 19.44
CA ASN A 85 11.17 16.56 20.21
C ASN A 85 11.11 17.39 21.51
N ASP A 86 9.92 17.68 22.05
CA ASP A 86 9.78 18.57 23.22
C ASP A 86 10.16 17.91 24.56
N GLY A 87 10.47 16.61 24.56
CA GLY A 87 10.89 15.85 25.74
C GLY A 87 9.77 15.48 26.71
N GLN A 88 8.50 15.79 26.41
CA GLN A 88 7.38 15.44 27.28
C GLN A 88 6.99 13.96 27.15
N ALA A 89 6.57 13.37 28.26
CA ALA A 89 6.03 12.03 28.30
C ALA A 89 4.58 12.05 27.79
N SER A 90 4.41 11.75 26.49
CA SER A 90 3.12 11.85 25.81
C SER A 90 2.58 10.51 25.35
N ILE A 91 3.39 9.44 25.34
CA ILE A 91 2.99 8.14 24.81
C ILE A 91 2.30 7.35 25.90
N ARG A 92 1.02 7.06 25.69
CA ARG A 92 0.14 6.32 26.59
C ARG A 92 0.34 4.82 26.42
N TYR A 93 0.55 4.11 27.52
CA TYR A 93 0.59 2.65 27.55
C TYR A 93 -0.01 2.09 28.84
N ILE A 94 -0.38 0.82 28.82
CA ILE A 94 -0.77 0.05 30.01
C ILE A 94 0.42 -0.81 30.45
N ASN A 95 0.85 -0.67 31.70
CA ASN A 95 1.96 -1.45 32.24
C ASN A 95 1.51 -2.86 32.67
N GLU A 96 2.47 -3.69 33.13
CA GLU A 96 2.20 -5.08 33.55
C GLU A 96 1.17 -5.20 34.70
N GLN A 97 0.99 -4.15 35.50
CA GLN A 97 -0.03 -4.11 36.57
C GLN A 97 -1.39 -3.57 36.09
N GLY A 98 -1.60 -3.40 34.78
CA GLY A 98 -2.84 -2.85 34.23
C GLY A 98 -3.00 -1.35 34.43
N ARG A 99 -1.95 -0.62 34.83
CA ARG A 99 -2.02 0.82 35.11
C ARG A 99 -1.60 1.64 33.89
N GLN A 100 -2.37 2.67 33.60
CA GLN A 100 -2.01 3.64 32.56
C GLN A 100 -0.80 4.47 32.98
N GLN A 101 0.18 4.57 32.09
CA GLN A 101 1.38 5.38 32.25
C GLN A 101 1.70 6.14 30.97
N PHE A 102 2.61 7.10 31.08
CA PHE A 102 3.11 7.88 29.95
C PHE A 102 4.63 7.78 29.87
N LYS A 103 5.15 7.65 28.66
CA LYS A 103 6.59 7.70 28.39
C LYS A 103 6.93 8.68 27.27
N ARG A 104 8.22 9.02 27.16
CA ARG A 104 8.76 9.77 26.03
C ARG A 104 8.82 8.89 24.77
N SER A 105 8.82 9.53 23.61
CA SER A 105 9.09 8.84 22.35
C SER A 105 10.53 8.38 22.27
N ASN A 106 10.72 7.15 21.81
CA ASN A 106 12.01 6.57 21.48
C ASN A 106 12.21 6.47 19.96
N ILE A 107 11.39 7.14 19.15
CA ILE A 107 11.54 7.15 17.69
C ILE A 107 12.80 7.95 17.34
N PRO A 108 13.82 7.33 16.71
CA PRO A 108 15.00 8.05 16.31
C PRO A 108 14.72 9.01 15.15
N HIS A 109 15.45 10.12 15.12
CA HIS A 109 15.49 11.08 14.00
C HIS A 109 14.15 11.78 13.67
N LEU A 110 13.28 12.01 14.66
CA LEU A 110 12.09 12.85 14.48
C LEU A 110 12.46 14.24 13.95
N LYS A 111 11.76 14.67 12.89
CA LYS A 111 11.85 16.03 12.34
C LYS A 111 11.02 17.03 13.14
N GLY A 112 10.03 16.57 13.89
CA GLY A 112 9.24 17.41 14.79
C GLY A 112 7.89 16.81 15.16
N ALA A 113 7.04 17.65 15.70
CA ALA A 113 5.67 17.32 16.10
C ALA A 113 4.75 17.19 14.87
N THR A 114 3.69 16.39 15.02
CA THR A 114 2.62 16.22 14.01
C THR A 114 1.68 17.41 14.06
N THR A 115 2.14 18.60 13.64
CA THR A 115 1.35 19.84 13.64
C THR A 115 1.05 20.31 12.23
N PHE A 116 -0.01 21.10 12.07
CA PHE A 116 -0.36 21.67 10.75
C PHE A 116 0.80 22.45 10.14
N SER A 117 1.46 23.30 10.92
CA SER A 117 2.61 24.10 10.47
C SER A 117 3.77 23.25 9.95
N ASN A 118 4.07 22.12 10.62
CA ASN A 118 5.15 21.24 10.18
C ASN A 118 4.81 20.51 8.88
N LEU A 119 3.57 20.05 8.73
CA LEU A 119 3.11 19.41 7.49
C LEU A 119 3.03 20.40 6.34
N GLU A 120 2.51 21.60 6.58
CA GLU A 120 2.47 22.66 5.58
C GLU A 120 3.88 23.00 5.08
N ARG A 121 4.85 23.17 6.00
CA ARG A 121 6.25 23.40 5.65
C ARG A 121 6.83 22.25 4.83
N TYR A 122 6.54 21.00 5.19
CA TYR A 122 6.98 19.84 4.42
C TYR A 122 6.46 19.88 2.97
N PHE A 123 5.16 20.11 2.77
CA PHE A 123 4.58 20.14 1.42
C PHE A 123 5.05 21.36 0.61
N GLN A 124 5.28 22.50 1.25
CA GLN A 124 5.91 23.66 0.61
C GLN A 124 7.33 23.34 0.12
N GLN A 125 8.14 22.65 0.92
CA GLN A 125 9.48 22.20 0.50
C GLN A 125 9.41 21.19 -0.64
N LEU A 126 8.48 20.23 -0.57
CA LEU A 126 8.26 19.24 -1.62
C LEU A 126 7.85 19.89 -2.95
N ALA A 127 7.02 20.95 -2.90
CA ALA A 127 6.62 21.71 -4.08
C ALA A 127 7.79 22.46 -4.75
N GLN A 128 8.83 22.80 -3.98
CA GLN A 128 10.02 23.53 -4.47
C GLN A 128 11.16 22.60 -4.92
N GLN A 129 10.98 21.28 -4.86
CA GLN A 129 12.04 20.32 -5.19
C GLN A 129 12.39 20.35 -6.68
N LYS A 130 13.67 20.62 -6.99
CA LYS A 130 14.17 20.73 -8.38
C LYS A 130 14.12 19.42 -9.18
N ASN A 131 14.30 18.29 -8.51
CA ASN A 131 14.30 16.96 -9.11
C ASN A 131 13.13 16.14 -8.56
N PRO A 132 11.94 16.19 -9.20
CA PRO A 132 10.77 15.43 -8.77
C PRO A 132 11.05 13.94 -8.63
N LYS A 133 10.67 13.39 -7.48
CA LYS A 133 10.67 11.95 -7.18
C LYS A 133 9.31 11.58 -6.63
N THR A 134 8.97 10.30 -6.65
CA THR A 134 7.79 9.82 -5.91
C THR A 134 7.92 10.16 -4.43
N SER A 135 6.85 10.67 -3.82
CA SER A 135 6.73 10.81 -2.37
C SER A 135 5.77 9.75 -1.85
N PHE A 136 6.25 8.91 -0.93
CA PHE A 136 5.42 7.94 -0.21
C PHE A 136 5.06 8.49 1.17
N LEU A 137 3.77 8.69 1.42
CA LEU A 137 3.22 9.14 2.69
C LEU A 137 2.71 7.92 3.47
N TYR A 138 3.15 7.79 4.71
CA TYR A 138 2.58 6.86 5.68
C TYR A 138 1.93 7.65 6.82
N PHE A 139 0.62 7.44 7.03
CA PHE A 139 -0.10 7.95 8.20
C PHE A 139 -0.46 6.81 9.15
N THR A 140 -0.18 6.99 10.45
CA THR A 140 -0.65 6.11 11.51
C THR A 140 -1.06 6.92 12.75
N GLY A 141 -2.35 6.89 13.07
CA GLY A 141 -2.92 7.74 14.10
C GLY A 141 -4.43 7.66 14.13
N HIS A 142 -5.07 8.69 14.66
CA HIS A 142 -6.53 8.76 14.79
C HIS A 142 -7.19 9.44 13.59
N GLY A 143 -8.40 9.00 13.27
CA GLY A 143 -9.26 9.57 12.23
C GLY A 143 -10.52 10.21 12.83
N GLY A 144 -11.00 11.28 12.21
CA GLY A 144 -12.25 11.96 12.56
C GLY A 144 -13.33 11.74 11.50
N LEU A 145 -14.49 11.27 11.94
CA LEU A 145 -15.68 11.18 11.08
C LEU A 145 -16.30 12.55 10.89
N ASN A 146 -16.62 12.89 9.64
CA ASN A 146 -17.44 14.03 9.29
C ASN A 146 -18.83 13.52 8.89
N GLU A 147 -19.76 13.52 9.85
CA GLU A 147 -21.12 12.99 9.65
C GLU A 147 -21.90 13.75 8.57
N GLN A 148 -21.54 15.01 8.30
CA GLN A 148 -22.19 15.83 7.28
C GLN A 148 -21.61 15.60 5.87
N ASP A 149 -20.36 15.17 5.77
CA ASP A 149 -19.64 14.96 4.51
C ASP A 149 -18.61 13.83 4.66
N LEU A 150 -19.03 12.58 4.46
CA LEU A 150 -18.17 11.39 4.54
C LEU A 150 -17.02 11.41 3.51
N ASP A 151 -17.10 12.25 2.48
CA ASP A 151 -16.03 12.43 1.49
C ASP A 151 -14.94 13.41 1.97
N ASN A 152 -15.14 14.06 3.13
CA ASN A 152 -14.21 14.99 3.75
C ASN A 152 -14.02 14.70 5.25
N ASN A 153 -13.73 13.44 5.59
CA ASN A 153 -13.24 13.08 6.92
C ASN A 153 -11.85 13.69 7.18
N SER A 154 -11.32 13.49 8.38
CA SER A 154 -10.04 14.04 8.80
C SER A 154 -9.12 13.01 9.43
N PHE A 155 -7.84 13.36 9.52
CA PHE A 155 -6.92 12.71 10.44
C PHE A 155 -6.46 13.69 11.51
N TYR A 156 -6.12 13.16 12.69
CA TYR A 156 -5.79 13.98 13.85
C TYR A 156 -4.31 14.35 13.86
N LEU A 157 -4.08 15.59 14.27
CA LEU A 157 -2.79 16.20 14.50
C LEU A 157 -2.62 16.46 15.99
N TRP A 158 -1.39 16.71 16.41
CA TRP A 158 -1.07 17.16 17.77
C TRP A 158 -1.86 18.42 18.14
N ASN A 159 -2.10 18.61 19.43
CA ASN A 159 -2.99 19.64 19.99
C ASN A 159 -4.43 19.54 19.50
N LYS A 160 -4.91 18.32 19.24
CA LYS A 160 -6.28 18.02 18.79
C LYS A 160 -6.68 18.74 17.49
N GLN A 161 -5.70 19.21 16.71
CA GLN A 161 -5.95 19.74 15.39
C GLN A 161 -6.39 18.61 14.45
N GLN A 162 -7.08 18.95 13.37
CA GLN A 162 -7.51 17.98 12.36
C GLN A 162 -7.08 18.50 10.98
N LEU A 163 -6.72 17.57 10.09
CA LEU A 163 -6.52 17.86 8.67
C LEU A 163 -7.52 17.05 7.85
N SER A 164 -8.44 17.75 7.17
CA SER A 164 -9.46 17.10 6.35
C SER A 164 -8.92 16.67 4.98
N VAL A 165 -9.65 15.79 4.27
CA VAL A 165 -9.30 15.39 2.89
C VAL A 165 -9.13 16.61 1.97
N LYS A 166 -10.05 17.58 2.05
CA LYS A 166 -9.99 18.82 1.26
C LYS A 166 -8.75 19.64 1.58
N GLN A 167 -8.44 19.86 2.86
CA GLN A 167 -7.24 20.61 3.28
C GLN A 167 -5.95 19.91 2.84
N PHE A 168 -5.88 18.58 3.02
CA PHE A 168 -4.77 17.77 2.56
C PHE A 168 -4.58 17.88 1.05
N SER A 169 -5.65 17.72 0.28
CA SER A 169 -5.62 17.78 -1.19
C SER A 169 -5.21 19.16 -1.70
N GLN A 170 -5.66 20.24 -1.05
CA GLN A 170 -5.23 21.61 -1.35
C GLN A 170 -3.73 21.85 -1.12
N MET A 171 -3.11 21.15 -0.16
CA MET A 171 -1.64 21.17 -0.01
C MET A 171 -0.98 20.46 -1.19
N LEU A 172 -1.53 19.33 -1.63
CA LEU A 172 -1.00 18.56 -2.76
C LEU A 172 -1.19 19.27 -4.11
N ASP A 173 -2.26 20.05 -4.28
CA ASP A 173 -2.54 20.81 -5.50
C ASP A 173 -1.47 21.87 -5.82
N LYS A 174 -0.65 22.24 -4.82
CA LYS A 174 0.47 23.17 -4.97
C LYS A 174 1.77 22.47 -5.44
N ILE A 175 1.80 21.15 -5.50
CA ILE A 175 2.98 20.36 -5.86
C ILE A 175 3.00 20.15 -7.38
N SER A 176 4.20 20.09 -7.97
CA SER A 176 4.38 19.80 -9.39
C SER A 176 3.65 18.52 -9.81
N PRO A 177 2.94 18.52 -10.96
CA PRO A 177 2.34 17.30 -11.52
C PRO A 177 3.35 16.19 -11.82
N LYS A 178 4.65 16.53 -11.91
CA LYS A 178 5.76 15.57 -12.12
C LYS A 178 6.17 14.80 -10.86
N THR A 179 5.63 15.14 -9.69
CA THR A 179 5.91 14.48 -8.41
C THR A 179 4.74 13.56 -8.06
N PRO A 180 4.84 12.23 -8.26
CA PRO A 180 3.77 11.31 -7.85
C PRO A 180 3.67 11.23 -6.33
N ILE A 181 2.45 11.13 -5.82
CA ILE A 181 2.16 10.94 -4.40
C ILE A 181 1.52 9.58 -4.19
N VAL A 182 2.14 8.76 -3.35
CA VAL A 182 1.57 7.48 -2.89
C VAL A 182 1.25 7.63 -1.41
N ALA A 183 0.05 7.24 -0.97
CA ALA A 183 -0.32 7.28 0.44
C ALA A 183 -0.68 5.89 0.96
N MET A 184 -0.20 5.54 2.16
CA MET A 184 -0.77 4.46 2.96
C MET A 184 -1.22 5.03 4.28
N MET A 185 -2.49 4.82 4.62
CA MET A 185 -3.11 5.49 5.75
C MET A 185 -3.85 4.47 6.62
N ALA A 186 -3.36 4.29 7.84
CA ALA A 186 -3.90 3.38 8.84
C ALA A 186 -4.55 4.17 10.00
N GLN A 187 -5.84 4.44 9.83
CA GLN A 187 -6.70 5.11 10.82
C GLN A 187 -8.18 4.86 10.52
N CYS A 188 -9.04 5.17 11.50
CA CYS A 188 -10.49 5.18 11.31
C CYS A 188 -10.91 6.04 10.10
N PHE A 189 -11.90 5.57 9.34
CA PHE A 189 -12.51 6.31 8.22
C PHE A 189 -11.55 6.68 7.08
N SER A 190 -10.40 5.99 7.00
CA SER A 190 -9.31 6.28 6.06
C SER A 190 -9.74 6.29 4.59
N GLY A 191 -10.74 5.49 4.21
CA GLY A 191 -11.22 5.40 2.83
C GLY A 191 -11.76 6.71 2.26
N SER A 192 -12.12 7.68 3.12
CA SER A 192 -12.47 9.05 2.68
C SER A 192 -11.30 9.74 1.96
N PHE A 193 -10.07 9.45 2.40
CA PHE A 193 -8.86 9.98 1.80
C PHE A 193 -8.59 9.43 0.41
N ALA A 194 -9.32 8.41 -0.08
CA ALA A 194 -9.26 8.03 -1.49
C ALA A 194 -9.65 9.18 -2.43
N ASN A 195 -10.45 10.14 -1.94
CA ASN A 195 -10.85 11.32 -2.69
C ASN A 195 -9.72 12.33 -2.92
N PHE A 196 -8.53 12.15 -2.33
CA PHE A 196 -7.38 13.04 -2.59
C PHE A 196 -6.87 13.00 -4.04
N ILE A 197 -7.30 12.01 -4.82
CA ILE A 197 -7.04 11.93 -6.27
C ILE A 197 -7.73 13.05 -7.05
N TYR A 198 -8.79 13.66 -6.51
CA TYR A 198 -9.51 14.76 -7.15
C TYR A 198 -8.88 16.11 -6.79
N GLU A 199 -9.02 17.09 -7.69
CA GLU A 199 -8.67 18.48 -7.38
C GLU A 199 -9.43 18.96 -6.15
N GLY A 200 -8.72 19.54 -5.18
CA GLY A 200 -9.29 19.98 -3.91
C GLY A 200 -9.90 18.86 -3.07
N GLY A 201 -9.69 17.58 -3.42
CA GLY A 201 -10.23 16.44 -2.67
C GLY A 201 -11.74 16.23 -2.83
N ASP A 202 -12.35 16.78 -3.90
CA ASP A 202 -13.79 16.73 -4.14
C ASP A 202 -14.13 15.77 -5.30
N PRO A 203 -14.87 14.68 -5.07
CA PRO A 203 -15.29 13.73 -6.12
C PRO A 203 -16.12 14.34 -7.25
N LYS A 204 -16.68 15.54 -7.05
CA LYS A 204 -17.41 16.28 -8.09
C LYS A 204 -16.49 17.05 -9.03
N ARG A 205 -15.20 17.14 -8.71
CA ARG A 205 -14.17 17.80 -9.52
C ARG A 205 -13.38 16.79 -10.37
N PRO A 206 -12.64 17.24 -11.39
CA PRO A 206 -11.76 16.37 -12.15
C PRO A 206 -10.71 15.68 -11.27
N VAL A 207 -10.26 14.50 -11.71
CA VAL A 207 -9.09 13.86 -11.12
C VAL A 207 -7.87 14.74 -11.40
N ALA A 208 -7.09 15.05 -10.36
CA ALA A 208 -5.94 15.94 -10.43
C ALA A 208 -4.95 15.50 -11.51
N LEU A 209 -4.25 16.46 -12.12
CA LEU A 209 -3.20 16.17 -13.11
C LEU A 209 -2.00 15.45 -12.50
N GLN A 210 -1.63 15.82 -11.27
CA GLN A 210 -0.64 15.11 -10.48
C GLN A 210 -1.07 13.67 -10.22
N THR A 211 -0.19 12.70 -10.48
CA THR A 211 -0.45 11.30 -10.14
C THR A 211 -0.53 11.12 -8.63
N ARG A 212 -1.69 10.66 -8.15
CA ARG A 212 -1.98 10.38 -6.74
C ARG A 212 -2.62 9.00 -6.65
N CYS A 213 -2.13 8.15 -5.77
CA CYS A 213 -2.77 6.88 -5.45
C CYS A 213 -2.54 6.51 -3.99
N GLY A 214 -3.41 5.70 -3.41
CA GLY A 214 -3.23 5.31 -2.02
C GLY A 214 -4.01 4.10 -1.60
N PHE A 215 -3.70 3.67 -0.38
CA PHE A 215 -4.20 2.47 0.26
C PHE A 215 -4.62 2.79 1.69
N PHE A 216 -5.82 2.37 2.05
CA PHE A 216 -6.49 2.80 3.26
C PHE A 216 -6.90 1.57 4.07
N ALA A 217 -6.75 1.64 5.39
CA ALA A 217 -7.07 0.51 6.27
C ALA A 217 -8.53 0.09 6.14
N THR A 218 -9.46 1.04 6.12
CA THR A 218 -10.90 0.77 6.05
C THR A 218 -11.64 1.78 5.18
N ILE A 219 -12.92 1.52 4.89
CA ILE A 219 -13.81 2.39 4.11
C ILE A 219 -14.18 3.69 4.86
N LYS A 220 -14.71 4.68 4.13
CA LYS A 220 -14.98 6.04 4.64
C LYS A 220 -15.99 6.15 5.79
N SER A 221 -16.76 5.10 6.06
CA SER A 221 -17.85 5.08 7.05
C SER A 221 -17.57 4.21 8.27
N LEU A 222 -16.43 3.50 8.31
CA LEU A 222 -16.14 2.56 9.39
C LEU A 222 -14.88 2.96 10.18
N PRO A 223 -14.85 2.67 11.49
CA PRO A 223 -13.62 2.74 12.26
C PRO A 223 -12.63 1.68 11.80
N SER A 224 -11.38 1.83 12.24
CA SER A 224 -10.29 0.89 11.99
C SER A 224 -9.64 0.45 13.30
N VAL A 225 -9.00 -0.72 13.31
CA VAL A 225 -8.21 -1.20 14.45
C VAL A 225 -6.77 -0.71 14.41
N GLY A 226 -6.04 -0.87 15.52
CA GLY A 226 -4.60 -0.55 15.60
C GLY A 226 -4.21 0.55 16.58
N CYS A 227 -5.18 1.23 17.19
CA CYS A 227 -4.94 2.22 18.25
C CYS A 227 -5.18 1.60 19.64
N THR A 228 -4.22 0.82 20.16
CA THR A 228 -4.31 0.19 21.50
C THR A 228 -3.16 0.62 22.42
N PRO A 229 -3.42 0.87 23.72
CA PRO A 229 -2.38 1.18 24.70
C PRO A 229 -1.62 -0.07 25.21
N GLU A 230 -2.00 -1.28 24.78
CA GLU A 230 -1.29 -2.52 25.10
C GLU A 230 0.10 -2.53 24.47
N VAL A 231 1.10 -3.14 25.13
CA VAL A 231 2.54 -2.92 24.82
C VAL A 231 3.15 -4.01 23.91
N ASN A 232 2.55 -5.20 23.87
CA ASN A 232 3.16 -6.34 23.18
C ASN A 232 3.04 -6.19 21.65
N GLU A 233 4.18 -6.09 20.96
CA GLU A 233 4.22 -5.93 19.51
C GLU A 233 3.67 -7.13 18.73
N ALA A 234 3.70 -8.33 19.33
CA ALA A 234 3.16 -9.54 18.70
C ALA A 234 1.62 -9.54 18.61
N ASP A 235 0.97 -8.72 19.44
CA ASP A 235 -0.49 -8.66 19.53
C ASP A 235 -1.08 -7.58 18.60
N TYR A 236 -0.25 -6.71 18.02
CA TYR A 236 -0.72 -5.73 17.04
C TYR A 236 -1.03 -6.39 15.69
N ARG A 237 -2.28 -6.24 15.27
CA ARG A 237 -2.84 -6.87 14.08
C ARG A 237 -3.59 -5.85 13.22
N ASP A 238 -2.95 -4.71 12.98
CA ASP A 238 -3.53 -3.65 12.15
C ASP A 238 -3.20 -3.80 10.66
N TYR A 239 -3.96 -3.11 9.81
CA TYR A 239 -3.74 -3.09 8.37
C TYR A 239 -2.30 -2.74 7.96
N SER A 240 -1.67 -1.77 8.64
CA SER A 240 -0.30 -1.35 8.29
C SER A 240 0.73 -2.45 8.53
N SER A 241 0.50 -3.29 9.55
CA SER A 241 1.33 -4.45 9.88
C SER A 241 1.36 -5.42 8.70
N SER A 242 0.19 -5.81 8.20
CA SER A 242 0.06 -6.74 7.08
C SER A 242 0.54 -6.13 5.77
N PHE A 243 0.23 -4.86 5.50
CA PHE A 243 0.68 -4.18 4.28
C PHE A 243 2.21 -4.15 4.18
N PHE A 244 2.90 -3.72 5.24
CA PHE A 244 4.37 -3.69 5.22
C PHE A 244 5.01 -5.07 5.32
N ALA A 245 4.34 -6.05 5.93
CA ALA A 245 4.79 -7.44 5.89
C ALA A 245 4.78 -7.98 4.46
N GLY A 246 3.67 -7.80 3.73
CA GLY A 246 3.57 -8.17 2.32
C GLY A 246 4.61 -7.44 1.45
N LEU A 247 4.80 -6.14 1.68
CA LEU A 247 5.74 -5.32 0.89
C LEU A 247 7.22 -5.69 1.11
N SER A 248 7.60 -6.03 2.35
CA SER A 248 9.00 -6.29 2.70
C SER A 248 9.36 -7.78 2.80
N GLY A 249 8.36 -8.66 2.80
CA GLY A 249 8.53 -10.08 3.09
C GLY A 249 8.86 -10.38 4.55
N ARG A 250 8.71 -9.42 5.47
CA ARG A 250 9.01 -9.58 6.91
C ARG A 250 7.94 -8.98 7.82
N ASP A 251 7.52 -9.73 8.83
CA ASP A 251 6.57 -9.26 9.83
C ASP A 251 7.19 -8.29 10.85
N ARG A 252 6.37 -7.83 11.82
CA ARG A 252 6.78 -6.89 12.87
C ARG A 252 7.97 -7.38 13.71
N THR A 253 8.11 -8.70 13.85
CA THR A 253 9.17 -9.37 14.61
C THR A 253 10.40 -9.70 13.76
N GLY A 254 10.35 -9.40 12.46
CA GLY A 254 11.43 -9.66 11.50
C GLY A 254 11.40 -11.07 10.88
N LYS A 255 10.40 -11.89 11.22
CA LYS A 255 10.23 -13.23 10.62
C LYS A 255 9.78 -13.10 9.18
N ALA A 256 10.24 -14.03 8.34
CA ALA A 256 9.81 -14.07 6.95
C ALA A 256 8.31 -14.40 6.86
N VAL A 257 7.62 -13.75 5.92
CA VAL A 257 6.24 -14.08 5.53
C VAL A 257 6.20 -14.60 4.09
N SER A 258 5.08 -15.19 3.69
CA SER A 258 4.85 -15.58 2.29
C SER A 258 5.03 -14.38 1.36
N SER A 259 5.64 -14.61 0.19
CA SER A 259 5.83 -13.56 -0.80
C SER A 259 4.48 -13.03 -1.31
N ALA A 260 4.38 -11.71 -1.44
CA ALA A 260 3.25 -11.04 -2.07
C ALA A 260 3.44 -10.83 -3.59
N ASP A 261 4.58 -11.24 -4.17
CA ASP A 261 4.83 -11.20 -5.63
C ASP A 261 3.94 -12.24 -6.35
N TYR A 262 2.68 -11.86 -6.58
CA TYR A 262 1.63 -12.71 -7.13
C TYR A 262 1.68 -12.77 -8.64
N ASN A 263 2.26 -11.76 -9.29
CA ASN A 263 2.49 -11.77 -10.73
C ASN A 263 3.84 -12.44 -11.13
N LYS A 264 4.72 -12.70 -10.15
CA LYS A 264 6.04 -13.36 -10.30
C LYS A 264 7.01 -12.55 -11.16
N ASP A 265 6.95 -11.22 -11.10
CA ASP A 265 7.86 -10.34 -11.83
C ASP A 265 9.15 -9.99 -11.05
N GLY A 266 9.32 -10.56 -9.84
CA GLY A 266 10.52 -10.44 -9.02
C GLY A 266 10.52 -9.21 -8.11
N ARG A 267 9.47 -8.40 -8.13
CA ARG A 267 9.27 -7.23 -7.26
C ARG A 267 7.88 -7.31 -6.64
N VAL A 268 7.70 -6.66 -5.49
CA VAL A 268 6.39 -6.55 -4.85
C VAL A 268 5.84 -5.15 -5.08
N ALA A 269 4.73 -5.07 -5.82
CA ALA A 269 3.99 -3.84 -6.02
C ALA A 269 3.20 -3.43 -4.76
N TYR A 270 2.84 -2.15 -4.64
CA TYR A 270 1.97 -1.71 -3.54
C TYR A 270 0.58 -2.37 -3.58
N ALA A 271 0.04 -2.59 -4.79
CA ALA A 271 -1.22 -3.32 -4.97
C ALA A 271 -1.14 -4.78 -4.48
N GLU A 272 0.01 -5.43 -4.63
CA GLU A 272 0.27 -6.78 -4.12
C GLU A 272 0.40 -6.80 -2.60
N ALA A 273 1.10 -5.83 -2.01
CA ALA A 273 1.13 -5.63 -0.58
C ALA A 273 -0.26 -5.35 0.02
N HIS A 274 -1.10 -4.61 -0.71
CA HIS A 274 -2.50 -4.40 -0.35
C HIS A 274 -3.32 -5.69 -0.41
N ALA A 275 -3.15 -6.50 -1.47
CA ALA A 275 -3.78 -7.81 -1.61
C ALA A 275 -3.35 -8.79 -0.49
N PHE A 276 -2.08 -8.75 -0.08
CA PHE A 276 -1.61 -9.49 1.09
C PHE A 276 -2.37 -9.08 2.36
N ALA A 277 -2.52 -7.78 2.60
CA ALA A 277 -3.23 -7.27 3.76
C ALA A 277 -4.73 -7.63 3.79
N LYS A 278 -5.37 -7.78 2.63
CA LYS A 278 -6.78 -8.19 2.52
C LYS A 278 -7.06 -9.62 3.00
N VAL A 279 -6.04 -10.47 3.10
CA VAL A 279 -6.23 -11.90 3.41
C VAL A 279 -5.45 -12.41 4.62
N ASP A 280 -4.71 -11.56 5.33
CA ASP A 280 -3.81 -11.94 6.45
C ASP A 280 -4.55 -12.34 7.76
N GLU A 281 -5.89 -12.49 7.75
CA GLU A 281 -6.73 -13.02 8.86
C GLU A 281 -6.64 -12.26 10.20
N LYS A 282 -6.06 -11.07 10.19
CA LYS A 282 -5.63 -10.39 11.41
C LYS A 282 -6.49 -9.21 11.82
N SER A 283 -7.27 -8.66 10.90
CA SER A 283 -8.01 -7.42 11.12
C SER A 283 -9.48 -7.59 10.73
N ILE A 284 -10.34 -6.78 11.33
CA ILE A 284 -11.75 -6.57 10.96
C ILE A 284 -11.93 -5.45 9.92
N ASP A 285 -10.85 -4.75 9.55
CA ASP A 285 -10.91 -3.60 8.65
C ASP A 285 -11.42 -4.00 7.26
N LEU A 286 -11.86 -3.04 6.44
CA LEU A 286 -12.20 -3.26 5.03
C LEU A 286 -11.23 -2.50 4.12
N PRO A 287 -10.01 -3.02 3.88
CA PRO A 287 -9.00 -2.32 3.11
C PRO A 287 -9.49 -1.94 1.72
N ILE A 288 -9.17 -0.72 1.32
CA ILE A 288 -9.56 -0.18 0.01
C ILE A 288 -8.43 0.66 -0.58
N SER A 289 -8.24 0.59 -1.91
CA SER A 289 -7.33 1.47 -2.64
C SER A 289 -8.05 2.64 -3.33
N THR A 290 -7.27 3.57 -3.91
CA THR A 290 -7.84 4.67 -4.72
C THR A 290 -8.57 4.19 -5.96
N SER A 291 -8.01 3.22 -6.70
CA SER A 291 -8.67 2.65 -7.89
C SER A 291 -9.97 1.96 -7.49
N GLU A 292 -9.98 1.21 -6.39
CA GLU A 292 -11.16 0.51 -5.90
C GLU A 292 -12.26 1.46 -5.45
N ALA A 293 -11.94 2.49 -4.66
CA ALA A 293 -12.90 3.51 -4.27
C ALA A 293 -13.46 4.26 -5.49
N TRP A 294 -12.62 4.56 -6.49
CA TRP A 294 -13.05 5.18 -7.74
C TRP A 294 -13.99 4.28 -8.53
N LEU A 295 -13.69 2.98 -8.67
CA LEU A 295 -14.55 2.00 -9.34
C LEU A 295 -15.90 1.85 -8.61
N GLN A 296 -15.90 1.73 -7.29
CA GLN A 296 -17.12 1.57 -6.49
C GLN A 296 -18.06 2.78 -6.60
N ASN A 297 -17.51 4.00 -6.73
CA ASN A 297 -18.30 5.22 -6.91
C ASN A 297 -18.94 5.35 -8.30
N LYS A 298 -18.56 4.52 -9.27
CA LYS A 298 -19.12 4.55 -10.63
C LYS A 298 -20.43 3.76 -10.78
N PHE A 299 -20.81 2.97 -9.78
CA PHE A 299 -21.89 1.99 -9.90
C PHE A 299 -22.92 2.10 -8.79
N SER A 300 -24.18 1.98 -9.18
CA SER A 300 -25.32 1.91 -8.27
C SER A 300 -25.42 0.55 -7.58
N SER A 301 -26.14 0.49 -6.45
CA SER A 301 -26.46 -0.75 -5.74
C SER A 301 -27.18 -1.78 -6.62
N THR A 302 -28.01 -1.35 -7.57
CA THR A 302 -28.68 -2.23 -8.54
C THR A 302 -27.67 -2.93 -9.45
N GLN A 303 -26.67 -2.20 -9.96
CA GLN A 303 -25.64 -2.78 -10.80
C GLN A 303 -24.72 -3.74 -10.03
N GLN A 304 -24.43 -3.42 -8.75
CA GLN A 304 -23.69 -4.33 -7.88
C GLN A 304 -24.42 -5.68 -7.71
N LYS A 305 -25.75 -5.67 -7.53
CA LYS A 305 -26.54 -6.91 -7.46
C LYS A 305 -26.44 -7.75 -8.74
N ILE A 306 -26.43 -7.12 -9.91
CA ILE A 306 -26.26 -7.80 -11.22
C ILE A 306 -24.86 -8.42 -11.35
N ILE A 307 -23.84 -7.74 -10.82
CA ILE A 307 -22.48 -8.31 -10.76
C ILE A 307 -22.48 -9.54 -9.87
N LEU A 308 -23.05 -9.43 -8.67
CA LEU A 308 -23.06 -10.52 -7.68
C LEU A 308 -23.99 -11.70 -8.07
N SER A 309 -24.81 -11.57 -9.11
CA SER A 309 -25.56 -12.69 -9.69
C SER A 309 -24.76 -13.51 -10.71
N GLN A 310 -23.53 -13.11 -11.06
CA GLN A 310 -22.66 -13.88 -11.96
C GLN A 310 -21.83 -14.93 -11.20
N PRO A 311 -21.43 -16.03 -11.84
CA PRO A 311 -20.46 -16.97 -11.28
C PRO A 311 -19.14 -16.30 -10.91
N ILE A 312 -18.55 -16.71 -9.79
CA ILE A 312 -17.23 -16.22 -9.35
C ILE A 312 -16.17 -16.50 -10.43
N SER A 313 -16.21 -17.69 -11.04
CA SER A 313 -15.29 -18.10 -12.11
C SER A 313 -15.34 -17.18 -13.33
N GLN A 314 -16.53 -16.64 -13.66
CA GLN A 314 -16.71 -15.71 -14.77
C GLN A 314 -16.11 -14.34 -14.47
N ILE A 315 -16.28 -13.83 -13.24
CA ILE A 315 -15.69 -12.55 -12.82
C ILE A 315 -14.16 -12.65 -12.82
N LEU A 316 -13.62 -13.76 -12.33
CA LEU A 316 -12.17 -14.00 -12.23
C LEU A 316 -11.41 -13.98 -13.56
N GLN A 317 -12.08 -14.19 -14.70
CA GLN A 317 -11.42 -14.23 -16.02
C GLN A 317 -10.70 -12.93 -16.38
N THR A 318 -11.09 -11.81 -15.77
CA THR A 318 -10.50 -10.48 -16.04
C THR A 318 -9.78 -9.90 -14.83
N ALA A 319 -9.59 -10.69 -13.77
CA ALA A 319 -8.90 -10.25 -12.57
C ALA A 319 -7.40 -10.09 -12.84
N ARG A 320 -6.80 -9.05 -12.26
CA ARG A 320 -5.33 -8.93 -12.19
C ARG A 320 -4.76 -9.99 -11.23
N PRO A 321 -3.44 -10.29 -11.26
CA PRO A 321 -2.85 -11.34 -10.44
C PRO A 321 -3.12 -11.18 -8.93
N GLU A 322 -2.97 -9.98 -8.40
CA GLU A 322 -3.19 -9.68 -6.98
C GLU A 322 -4.67 -9.78 -6.59
N GLN A 323 -5.59 -9.40 -7.47
CA GLN A 323 -7.04 -9.55 -7.26
C GLN A 323 -7.44 -11.03 -7.28
N SER A 324 -6.89 -11.78 -8.25
CA SER A 324 -7.08 -13.24 -8.34
C SER A 324 -6.60 -13.93 -7.08
N TYR A 325 -5.47 -13.51 -6.52
CA TYR A 325 -4.96 -14.03 -5.26
C TYR A 325 -5.93 -13.80 -4.09
N VAL A 326 -6.43 -12.58 -3.92
CA VAL A 326 -7.42 -12.25 -2.88
C VAL A 326 -8.66 -13.13 -3.00
N VAL A 327 -9.28 -13.15 -4.19
CA VAL A 327 -10.51 -13.92 -4.42
C VAL A 327 -10.27 -15.41 -4.20
N ASN A 328 -9.20 -15.97 -4.75
CA ASN A 328 -8.92 -17.40 -4.59
C ASN A 328 -8.63 -17.77 -3.14
N SER A 329 -7.90 -16.94 -2.39
CA SER A 329 -7.62 -17.18 -0.97
C SER A 329 -8.89 -17.22 -0.14
N LEU A 330 -9.78 -16.23 -0.32
CA LEU A 330 -11.04 -16.14 0.41
C LEU A 330 -12.04 -17.21 -0.02
N VAL A 331 -12.14 -17.52 -1.31
CA VAL A 331 -12.97 -18.64 -1.80
C VAL A 331 -12.51 -19.97 -1.20
N ASN A 332 -11.21 -20.24 -1.18
CA ASN A 332 -10.68 -21.47 -0.59
C ASN A 332 -10.94 -21.52 0.92
N ARG A 333 -10.76 -20.40 1.64
CA ARG A 333 -10.99 -20.30 3.09
C ARG A 333 -12.41 -20.69 3.48
N PHE A 334 -13.41 -20.27 2.71
CA PHE A 334 -14.82 -20.57 2.98
C PHE A 334 -15.36 -21.76 2.17
N GLU A 335 -14.51 -22.43 1.39
CA GLU A 335 -14.87 -23.55 0.50
C GLU A 335 -16.03 -23.20 -0.47
N LEU A 336 -15.98 -22.01 -1.06
CA LEU A 336 -17.04 -21.54 -1.97
C LEU A 336 -16.93 -22.21 -3.34
N ASP A 337 -18.07 -22.57 -3.90
CA ASP A 337 -18.16 -23.04 -5.28
C ASP A 337 -18.02 -21.87 -6.27
N LYS A 338 -16.94 -21.90 -7.06
CA LYS A 338 -16.65 -20.83 -8.04
C LYS A 338 -17.62 -20.82 -9.21
N GLN A 339 -18.31 -21.92 -9.49
CA GLN A 339 -19.25 -22.01 -10.61
C GLN A 339 -20.63 -21.45 -10.27
N LYS A 340 -20.92 -21.23 -8.99
CA LYS A 340 -22.18 -20.63 -8.54
C LYS A 340 -22.12 -19.10 -8.54
N PRO A 341 -23.27 -18.43 -8.75
CA PRO A 341 -23.44 -17.00 -8.52
C PRO A 341 -22.89 -16.54 -7.17
N VAL A 342 -22.24 -15.38 -7.11
CA VAL A 342 -21.63 -14.87 -5.86
C VAL A 342 -22.62 -14.87 -4.70
N LEU A 343 -23.82 -14.29 -4.87
CA LEU A 343 -24.84 -14.24 -3.81
C LEU A 343 -25.26 -15.65 -3.36
N GLN A 344 -25.37 -16.59 -4.29
CA GLN A 344 -25.73 -17.97 -3.96
C GLN A 344 -24.60 -18.66 -3.18
N SER A 345 -23.35 -18.47 -3.60
CA SER A 345 -22.18 -19.01 -2.92
C SER A 345 -22.07 -18.47 -1.49
N LEU A 346 -22.21 -17.15 -1.31
CA LEU A 346 -22.18 -16.51 0.01
C LEU A 346 -23.32 -16.99 0.92
N ASN A 347 -24.55 -17.10 0.39
CA ASN A 347 -25.69 -17.59 1.16
C ASN A 347 -25.61 -19.09 1.51
N SER A 348 -24.76 -19.85 0.81
CA SER A 348 -24.56 -21.28 1.06
C SER A 348 -23.53 -21.58 2.16
N ILE A 349 -22.87 -20.55 2.68
CA ILE A 349 -21.87 -20.71 3.74
C ILE A 349 -22.57 -21.22 5.00
N ASN A 350 -22.04 -22.32 5.56
CA ASN A 350 -22.46 -22.81 6.86
C ASN A 350 -22.20 -21.70 7.91
N SER A 351 -23.24 -21.24 8.60
CA SER A 351 -23.13 -20.22 9.65
C SER A 351 -22.13 -20.59 10.75
N GLN A 352 -21.88 -21.88 10.97
CA GLN A 352 -20.84 -22.35 11.89
C GLN A 352 -19.40 -22.02 11.43
N LYS A 353 -19.17 -21.67 10.15
CA LYS A 353 -17.86 -21.21 9.65
C LYS A 353 -17.63 -19.70 9.86
N ILE A 354 -18.66 -18.94 10.22
CA ILE A 354 -18.58 -17.50 10.46
C ILE A 354 -18.77 -17.27 11.96
N GLN A 355 -17.68 -17.35 12.71
CA GLN A 355 -17.68 -17.26 14.18
C GLN A 355 -17.06 -15.97 14.70
N THR A 356 -16.33 -15.24 13.85
CA THR A 356 -15.53 -14.06 14.23
C THR A 356 -15.84 -12.88 13.33
N ASP A 357 -15.61 -11.66 13.84
CA ASP A 357 -15.78 -10.43 13.08
C ASP A 357 -14.78 -10.36 11.91
N GLU A 358 -13.59 -10.93 12.08
CA GLU A 358 -12.57 -11.04 11.02
C GLU A 358 -13.08 -11.88 9.85
N GLN A 359 -13.75 -13.01 10.12
CA GLN A 359 -14.37 -13.84 9.08
C GLN A 359 -15.52 -13.11 8.36
N GLN A 360 -16.30 -12.31 9.08
CA GLN A 360 -17.33 -11.46 8.45
C GLN A 360 -16.68 -10.39 7.55
N ALA A 361 -15.60 -9.76 8.01
CA ALA A 361 -14.84 -8.80 7.24
C ALA A 361 -14.26 -9.44 5.97
N ASP A 362 -13.73 -10.66 6.06
CA ASP A 362 -13.22 -11.43 4.91
C ASP A 362 -14.27 -11.67 3.83
N LEU A 363 -15.49 -12.05 4.22
CA LEU A 363 -16.58 -12.20 3.25
C LEU A 363 -16.93 -10.87 2.58
N LYS A 364 -16.90 -9.77 3.34
CA LYS A 364 -17.13 -8.44 2.77
C LYS A 364 -16.00 -8.02 1.83
N ARG A 365 -14.74 -8.33 2.16
CA ARG A 365 -13.57 -8.09 1.30
C ARG A 365 -13.70 -8.88 -0.01
N LEU A 366 -14.14 -10.13 0.04
CA LEU A 366 -14.41 -10.94 -1.15
C LEU A 366 -15.47 -10.29 -2.04
N GLU A 367 -16.60 -9.87 -1.46
CA GLU A 367 -17.66 -9.18 -2.20
C GLU A 367 -17.14 -7.90 -2.87
N MET A 368 -16.40 -7.07 -2.12
CA MET A 368 -15.78 -5.85 -2.63
C MET A 368 -14.83 -6.14 -3.79
N GLU A 369 -13.97 -7.15 -3.66
CA GLU A 369 -12.98 -7.51 -4.70
C GLU A 369 -13.64 -7.99 -5.99
N LEU A 370 -14.69 -8.82 -5.88
CA LEU A 370 -15.46 -9.29 -7.03
C LEU A 370 -16.17 -8.14 -7.75
N ILE A 371 -16.72 -7.18 -6.99
CA ILE A 371 -17.30 -5.97 -7.57
C ILE A 371 -16.22 -5.17 -8.30
N ASN A 372 -15.06 -4.94 -7.68
CA ASN A 372 -13.95 -4.18 -8.27
C ASN A 372 -13.51 -4.80 -9.61
N ILE A 373 -13.29 -6.12 -9.67
CA ILE A 373 -12.89 -6.84 -10.89
C ILE A 373 -13.93 -6.67 -12.00
N ALA A 374 -15.21 -6.88 -11.68
CA ALA A 374 -16.29 -6.81 -12.67
C ALA A 374 -16.47 -5.38 -13.20
N VAL A 375 -16.41 -4.39 -12.31
CA VAL A 375 -16.52 -2.97 -12.67
C VAL A 375 -15.33 -2.53 -13.54
N GLU A 376 -14.13 -2.96 -13.19
CA GLU A 376 -12.94 -2.69 -13.99
C GLU A 376 -13.05 -3.22 -15.41
N LYS A 377 -13.51 -4.46 -15.59
CA LYS A 377 -13.80 -5.02 -16.91
C LYS A 377 -14.77 -4.14 -17.70
N GLN A 378 -15.84 -3.67 -17.05
CA GLN A 378 -16.82 -2.79 -17.71
C GLN A 378 -16.20 -1.45 -18.12
N ILE A 379 -15.37 -0.83 -17.28
CA ILE A 379 -14.66 0.40 -17.63
C ILE A 379 -13.71 0.16 -18.81
N ARG A 380 -12.91 -0.90 -18.78
CA ARG A 380 -11.94 -1.24 -19.84
C ARG A 380 -12.59 -1.56 -21.19
N THR A 381 -13.78 -2.17 -21.16
CA THR A 381 -14.58 -2.48 -22.36
C THR A 381 -15.52 -1.35 -22.77
N SER A 382 -15.63 -0.30 -21.96
CA SER A 382 -16.40 0.90 -22.31
C SER A 382 -15.71 1.65 -23.46
N ARG A 383 -16.46 2.49 -24.17
CA ARG A 383 -15.89 3.45 -25.13
C ARG A 383 -15.50 4.78 -24.47
N ASN A 384 -15.50 4.84 -23.13
CA ASN A 384 -15.19 6.07 -22.39
C ASN A 384 -13.69 6.20 -22.13
N GLN A 385 -12.98 6.83 -23.07
CA GLN A 385 -11.52 7.00 -22.99
C GLN A 385 -11.07 7.76 -21.73
N LYS A 386 -11.89 8.69 -21.22
CA LYS A 386 -11.56 9.45 -20.01
C LYS A 386 -11.51 8.54 -18.78
N ASP A 387 -12.48 7.64 -18.65
CA ASP A 387 -12.55 6.68 -17.54
C ASP A 387 -11.46 5.62 -17.65
N ILE A 388 -11.19 5.12 -18.87
CA ILE A 388 -10.07 4.20 -19.12
C ILE A 388 -8.74 4.86 -18.73
N ASN A 389 -8.44 6.07 -19.21
CA ASN A 389 -7.19 6.76 -18.90
C ASN A 389 -7.04 7.05 -17.40
N THR A 390 -8.15 7.34 -16.71
CA THR A 390 -8.15 7.54 -15.26
C THR A 390 -7.78 6.25 -14.54
N LEU A 391 -8.44 5.14 -14.88
CA LEU A 391 -8.17 3.83 -14.32
C LEU A 391 -6.71 3.40 -14.55
N GLU A 392 -6.21 3.51 -15.80
CA GLU A 392 -4.82 3.16 -16.12
C GLU A 392 -3.82 3.96 -15.29
N ARG A 393 -4.08 5.26 -15.06
CA ARG A 393 -3.19 6.10 -14.25
C ARG A 393 -3.19 5.68 -12.78
N LEU A 394 -4.34 5.33 -12.23
CA LEU A 394 -4.46 4.85 -10.84
C LEU A 394 -3.78 3.50 -10.67
N VAL A 395 -4.12 2.51 -11.52
CA VAL A 395 -3.52 1.16 -11.48
C VAL A 395 -2.01 1.22 -11.69
N LYS A 396 -1.52 2.06 -12.62
CA LYS A 396 -0.08 2.25 -12.84
C LYS A 396 0.64 2.83 -11.60
N CYS A 397 0.01 3.77 -10.90
CA CYS A 397 0.55 4.31 -9.66
C CYS A 397 0.59 3.26 -8.55
N GLU A 398 -0.50 2.49 -8.40
CA GLU A 398 -0.63 1.42 -7.42
C GLU A 398 0.30 0.21 -7.72
N SER A 399 0.69 0.03 -8.98
CA SER A 399 1.69 -0.96 -9.42
C SER A 399 3.14 -0.53 -9.18
N GLY A 400 3.34 0.63 -8.54
CA GLY A 400 4.66 1.08 -8.09
C GLY A 400 5.25 0.18 -7.01
N SER A 401 6.56 0.23 -6.84
CA SER A 401 7.32 -0.54 -5.85
C SER A 401 8.48 0.30 -5.30
N TRP A 402 9.04 -0.10 -4.15
CA TRP A 402 10.29 0.51 -3.64
C TRP A 402 11.53 -0.13 -4.28
N LYS A 403 11.55 -1.46 -4.39
CA LYS A 403 12.61 -2.20 -5.09
C LYS A 403 12.27 -2.38 -6.56
N LYS A 404 13.31 -2.42 -7.40
CA LYS A 404 13.20 -2.74 -8.83
C LYS A 404 12.95 -4.22 -9.04
#